data_AF-A0A286EPV4-F1
#
_entry.id   AF-A0A286EPV4-F1
#
_cell.length_a   1.000
_cell.length_b   1.000
_cell.length_c   1.000
_cell.angle_alpha   90.00
_cell.angle_beta   90.00
_cell.angle_gamma   90.00
#
_symmetry.space_group_name_H-M   'P 1'
#
loop_
_entity.id
_entity.type
_entity.pdbx_description
1 polymer ?
#
loop_
_entity_poly.entity_id
_entity_poly.type
_entity_poly.pdbx_seq_one_letter_code
_entity_poly.pdbx_strand_id
1 'polypeptide(L)'
;MTAGLTRSALLLMLVLMATGVAGCGHRAPAAPEPRSALSTSTSALPQPALTELAHTDPAVWAAVEFELEHCAWNWQIPMATYIGAQQVFASPEYGQQIAAEADPASWQQEVIQEREVVTCTVTGPARVQNAPSTATQVYVRMTANSHITSTLGSFDSGLATASWVVQLAGGHWRVTGPFEGG
;
A
#
# COMPACT_ATOMS: atom_id res chain seq x y z
N MET A 1 18.13 54.73 -8.48
CA MET A 1 17.65 55.18 -7.16
C MET A 1 16.16 55.49 -7.28
N THR A 2 15.29 54.61 -6.79
CA THR A 2 13.88 54.89 -6.51
C THR A 2 13.44 53.94 -5.38
N ALA A 3 13.25 54.52 -4.20
CA ALA A 3 12.66 53.88 -3.05
C ALA A 3 11.29 54.53 -2.78
N GLY A 4 10.33 53.71 -2.34
CA GLY A 4 9.26 54.14 -1.45
C GLY A 4 7.96 54.62 -2.10
N LEU A 5 6.93 53.77 -2.04
CA LEU A 5 5.54 54.16 -1.77
C LEU A 5 4.78 52.92 -1.26
N THR A 6 4.65 52.79 0.06
CA THR A 6 3.40 52.97 0.83
C THR A 6 2.51 51.71 0.83
N ARG A 7 2.50 50.93 1.92
CA ARG A 7 1.67 51.21 3.12
C ARG A 7 0.24 51.68 2.76
N SER A 8 -0.49 50.93 1.94
CA SER A 8 -1.90 51.26 1.66
C SER A 8 -2.86 50.06 1.58
N ALA A 9 -2.39 48.82 1.63
CA ALA A 9 -3.28 47.64 1.65
C ALA A 9 -3.71 47.23 3.07
N LEU A 10 -3.09 47.81 4.09
CA LEU A 10 -3.32 47.51 5.51
C LEU A 10 -4.34 48.47 6.12
N LEU A 11 -5.45 48.79 5.44
CA LEU A 11 -6.51 49.67 5.97
C LEU A 11 -7.86 49.54 5.23
N LEU A 12 -8.08 48.43 4.54
CA LEU A 12 -9.40 47.91 4.13
C LEU A 12 -9.58 46.57 4.86
N MET A 13 -9.65 46.56 6.20
CA MET A 13 -10.80 47.08 6.94
C MET A 13 -12.11 46.66 6.28
N LEU A 14 -12.75 45.64 6.83
CA LEU A 14 -13.64 45.80 8.00
C LEU A 14 -15.11 46.10 7.63
N VAL A 15 -15.56 45.73 6.43
CA VAL A 15 -16.99 45.81 6.12
C VAL A 15 -17.39 44.51 5.44
N LEU A 16 -18.43 43.86 5.98
CA LEU A 16 -19.12 42.66 5.47
C LEU A 16 -18.48 41.32 5.83
N MET A 17 -18.81 40.82 7.02
CA MET A 17 -19.63 39.61 7.17
C MET A 17 -19.96 39.44 8.65
N ALA A 18 -20.79 40.36 9.13
CA ALA A 18 -21.60 40.16 10.32
C ALA A 18 -22.81 39.31 9.91
N THR A 19 -22.81 38.04 10.23
CA THR A 19 -24.04 37.25 10.43
C THR A 19 -23.85 36.40 11.68
N GLY A 20 -24.20 37.02 12.80
CA GLY A 20 -24.46 36.30 14.03
C GLY A 20 -25.73 35.48 13.89
N VAL A 21 -25.68 34.23 14.35
CA VAL A 21 -26.86 33.55 14.87
C VAL A 21 -26.48 33.05 16.26
N ALA A 22 -27.18 33.61 17.25
CA ALA A 22 -27.08 33.23 18.64
C ALA A 22 -27.62 31.81 18.86
N GLY A 23 -27.00 31.09 19.79
CA GLY A 23 -27.48 29.80 20.27
C GLY A 23 -26.71 29.34 21.50
N CYS A 24 -26.92 30.00 22.64
CA CYS A 24 -26.51 29.47 23.94
C CYS A 24 -27.50 28.38 24.37
N GLY A 25 -26.99 27.18 24.64
CA GLY A 25 -27.74 26.10 25.28
C GLY A 25 -26.78 25.12 25.94
N HIS A 26 -26.56 25.30 27.24
CA HIS A 26 -25.80 24.39 28.11
C HIS A 26 -26.36 22.96 28.04
N ARG A 27 -25.49 21.96 27.89
CA ARG A 27 -25.80 20.56 28.26
C ARG A 27 -24.61 19.94 29.00
N ALA A 28 -24.94 19.33 30.14
CA ALA A 28 -24.05 18.82 31.19
C ALA A 28 -22.99 17.81 30.70
N PRO A 29 -21.87 17.65 31.44
CA PRO A 29 -20.88 16.62 31.15
C PRO A 29 -21.49 15.24 31.44
N ALA A 30 -21.70 14.45 30.38
CA ALA A 30 -21.94 13.02 30.53
C ALA A 30 -20.63 12.37 30.97
N ALA A 31 -20.70 11.59 32.05
CA ALA A 31 -19.60 10.78 32.54
C ALA A 31 -19.07 9.85 31.45
N PRO A 32 -17.74 9.61 31.37
CA PRO A 32 -17.20 8.62 30.46
C PRO A 32 -17.66 7.22 30.91
N GLU A 33 -18.53 6.59 30.13
CA GLU A 33 -18.75 5.15 30.21
C GLU A 33 -17.40 4.45 29.97
N PRO A 34 -17.02 3.47 30.81
CA PRO A 34 -15.94 2.58 30.47
C PRO A 34 -16.38 1.78 29.26
N ARG A 35 -15.92 2.18 28.07
CA ARG A 35 -15.98 1.30 26.90
C ARG A 35 -15.15 0.08 27.26
N SER A 36 -15.85 -1.00 27.56
CA SER A 36 -15.34 -2.36 27.53
C SER A 36 -14.42 -2.46 26.32
N ALA A 37 -13.12 -2.62 26.58
CA ALA A 37 -12.17 -3.02 25.58
C ALA A 37 -12.67 -4.37 25.05
N LEU A 38 -13.30 -4.36 23.88
CA LEU A 38 -13.37 -5.56 23.08
C LEU A 38 -11.91 -5.85 22.72
N SER A 39 -11.29 -6.71 23.53
CA SER A 39 -10.14 -7.49 23.12
C SER A 39 -10.61 -8.41 22.00
N THR A 40 -10.75 -7.87 20.78
CA THR A 40 -10.62 -8.68 19.57
C THR A 40 -9.16 -9.05 19.47
N SER A 41 -8.82 -10.12 20.17
CA SER A 41 -7.77 -11.05 19.76
C SER A 41 -8.14 -11.52 18.35
N THR A 42 -7.74 -10.76 17.35
CA THR A 42 -7.82 -11.22 15.96
C THR A 42 -6.49 -11.89 15.68
N SER A 43 -6.54 -13.22 15.76
CA SER A 43 -5.50 -14.11 15.28
C SER A 43 -4.91 -13.59 13.98
N ALA A 44 -3.58 -13.41 13.95
CA ALA A 44 -2.85 -13.59 12.72
C ALA A 44 -3.32 -14.92 12.12
N LEU A 45 -3.93 -14.89 10.93
CA LEU A 45 -4.22 -16.11 10.22
C LEU A 45 -2.88 -16.85 10.08
N PRO A 46 -2.82 -18.12 10.49
CA PRO A 46 -1.57 -18.84 10.37
C PRO A 46 -1.28 -18.96 8.86
N GLN A 47 -0.01 -18.75 8.49
CA GLN A 47 0.52 -18.97 7.15
C GLN A 47 0.16 -20.30 6.43
N PRO A 48 -0.29 -21.41 7.08
CA PRO A 48 -0.63 -22.66 6.39
C PRO A 48 -1.74 -22.55 5.34
N ALA A 49 -2.68 -21.60 5.47
CA ALA A 49 -3.83 -21.54 4.55
C ALA A 49 -3.46 -21.00 3.15
N LEU A 50 -2.40 -20.19 3.04
CA LEU A 50 -1.82 -19.79 1.75
C LEU A 50 -1.07 -20.96 1.08
N THR A 51 -0.56 -21.88 1.88
CA THR A 51 0.29 -22.98 1.43
C THR A 51 -0.49 -24.04 0.64
N GLU A 52 -1.76 -24.29 0.96
CA GLU A 52 -2.49 -25.44 0.39
C GLU A 52 -3.01 -25.20 -1.03
N LEU A 53 -3.43 -23.98 -1.38
CA LEU A 53 -3.85 -23.65 -2.75
C LEU A 53 -2.65 -23.29 -3.63
N ALA A 54 -1.67 -22.57 -3.07
CA ALA A 54 -0.58 -22.04 -3.88
C ALA A 54 0.48 -23.09 -4.24
N HIS A 55 0.63 -24.16 -3.46
CA HIS A 55 1.48 -25.29 -3.87
C HIS A 55 0.92 -26.12 -5.04
N THR A 56 -0.35 -25.93 -5.42
CA THR A 56 -0.98 -26.73 -6.50
C THR A 56 -0.88 -26.07 -7.89
N ASP A 57 -0.65 -24.76 -7.95
CA ASP A 57 -0.53 -24.01 -9.20
C ASP A 57 0.69 -23.09 -9.19
N PRO A 58 1.79 -23.46 -9.87
CA PRO A 58 3.03 -22.71 -9.81
C PRO A 58 2.93 -21.31 -10.40
N ALA A 59 1.94 -21.05 -11.28
CA ALA A 59 1.74 -19.72 -11.84
C ALA A 59 1.06 -18.78 -10.83
N VAL A 60 0.11 -19.30 -10.05
CA VAL A 60 -0.52 -18.56 -8.95
C VAL A 60 0.50 -18.30 -7.85
N TRP A 61 1.34 -19.28 -7.51
CA TRP A 61 2.38 -19.10 -6.51
C TRP A 61 3.39 -18.02 -6.87
N ALA A 62 3.86 -17.98 -8.13
CA ALA A 62 4.79 -16.94 -8.57
C ALA A 62 4.20 -15.52 -8.41
N ALA A 63 2.90 -15.33 -8.63
CA ALA A 63 2.24 -14.06 -8.36
C ALA A 63 2.14 -13.74 -6.87
N VAL A 64 1.92 -14.74 -6.02
CA VAL A 64 1.88 -14.57 -4.56
C VAL A 64 3.26 -14.20 -4.02
N GLU A 65 4.32 -14.88 -4.45
CA GLU A 65 5.69 -14.58 -4.05
C GLU A 65 6.09 -13.17 -4.51
N PHE A 66 5.78 -12.82 -5.76
CA PHE A 66 6.00 -11.47 -6.25
C PHE A 66 5.25 -10.43 -5.41
N GLU A 67 3.95 -10.64 -5.15
CA GLU A 67 3.16 -9.70 -4.35
C GLU A 67 3.77 -9.51 -2.97
N LEU A 68 4.07 -10.59 -2.25
CA LEU A 68 4.64 -10.53 -0.90
C LEU A 68 5.94 -9.72 -0.85
N GLU A 69 6.81 -9.85 -1.85
CA GLU A 69 8.04 -9.07 -1.96
C GLU A 69 7.81 -7.63 -2.45
N HIS A 70 6.74 -7.40 -3.21
CA HIS A 70 6.37 -6.10 -3.75
C HIS A 70 5.73 -5.20 -2.68
N CYS A 71 4.79 -5.73 -1.88
CA CYS A 71 4.08 -4.95 -0.87
C CYS A 71 4.80 -4.84 0.48
N ALA A 72 5.74 -5.73 0.80
CA ALA A 72 6.48 -5.67 2.06
C ALA A 72 7.74 -4.80 1.95
N TRP A 73 8.00 -3.98 2.96
CA TRP A 73 9.20 -3.14 3.02
C TRP A 73 9.71 -3.02 4.45
N ASN A 74 11.01 -2.79 4.62
CA ASN A 74 11.61 -2.46 5.91
C ASN A 74 12.62 -1.33 5.74
N TRP A 75 12.48 -0.26 6.53
CA TRP A 75 13.37 0.91 6.51
C TRP A 75 14.88 0.59 6.59
N GLN A 76 15.25 -0.58 7.12
CA GLN A 76 16.64 -1.05 7.21
C GLN A 76 17.19 -1.60 5.90
N ILE A 77 16.33 -1.90 4.92
CA ILE A 77 16.70 -2.51 3.65
C ILE A 77 17.03 -1.38 2.65
N PRO A 78 18.22 -1.38 2.02
CA PRO A 78 18.51 -0.44 0.95
C PRO A 78 17.56 -0.59 -0.25
N MET A 79 17.23 0.51 -0.95
CA MET A 79 16.35 0.49 -2.14
C MET A 79 16.73 -0.59 -3.15
N ALA A 80 18.00 -0.63 -3.53
CA ALA A 80 18.48 -1.55 -4.54
C ALA A 80 18.27 -3.02 -4.14
N THR A 81 18.34 -3.33 -2.85
CA THR A 81 18.10 -4.68 -2.33
C THR A 81 16.63 -5.06 -2.43
N TYR A 82 15.71 -4.15 -2.07
CA TYR A 82 14.27 -4.39 -2.22
C TYR A 82 13.84 -4.53 -3.67
N ILE A 83 14.28 -3.63 -4.55
CA ILE A 83 14.01 -3.74 -5.99
C ILE A 83 14.56 -5.07 -6.52
N GLY A 84 15.79 -5.43 -6.11
CA GLY A 84 16.42 -6.70 -6.50
C GLY A 84 15.62 -7.92 -6.05
N ALA A 85 15.00 -7.90 -4.87
CA ALA A 85 14.17 -8.98 -4.38
C ALA A 85 12.92 -9.20 -5.26
N GLN A 86 12.24 -8.13 -5.66
CA GLN A 86 11.08 -8.21 -6.56
C GLN A 86 11.46 -8.73 -7.95
N GLN A 87 12.62 -8.31 -8.47
CA GLN A 87 13.10 -8.70 -9.79
C GLN A 87 13.36 -10.21 -9.92
N VAL A 88 13.52 -10.95 -8.82
CA VAL A 88 13.64 -12.42 -8.83
C VAL A 88 12.40 -13.08 -9.44
N PHE A 89 11.21 -12.50 -9.17
CA PHE A 89 9.92 -13.04 -9.58
C PHE A 89 9.35 -12.35 -10.82
N ALA A 90 9.98 -11.27 -11.29
CA ALA A 90 9.58 -10.55 -12.49
C ALA A 90 10.29 -11.06 -13.75
N SER A 91 9.71 -10.79 -14.93
CA SER A 91 10.43 -10.90 -16.19
C SER A 91 11.55 -9.86 -16.27
N PRO A 92 12.59 -10.07 -17.09
CA PRO A 92 13.66 -9.08 -17.25
C PRO A 92 13.15 -7.70 -17.66
N GLU A 93 12.16 -7.64 -18.56
CA GLU A 93 11.57 -6.40 -19.06
C GLU A 93 10.79 -5.68 -17.96
N TYR A 94 9.94 -6.39 -17.22
CA TYR A 94 9.15 -5.79 -16.15
C TYR A 94 10.02 -5.41 -14.94
N GLY A 95 11.03 -6.23 -14.63
CA GLY A 95 12.01 -5.90 -13.60
C GLY A 95 12.76 -4.60 -13.87
N GLN A 96 13.09 -4.30 -15.14
CA GLN A 96 13.67 -3.00 -15.52
C GLN A 96 12.69 -1.85 -15.33
N GLN A 97 11.39 -2.05 -15.57
CA GLN A 97 10.36 -1.05 -15.32
C GLN A 97 10.23 -0.74 -13.83
N ILE A 98 10.14 -1.77 -12.97
CA ILE A 98 10.13 -1.61 -11.51
C ILE A 98 11.32 -0.76 -11.04
N ALA A 99 12.52 -1.05 -11.55
CA ALA A 99 13.72 -0.30 -11.20
C ALA A 99 13.70 1.16 -11.71
N ALA A 100 13.09 1.41 -12.86
CA ALA A 100 12.98 2.74 -13.45
C ALA A 100 11.91 3.61 -12.77
N GLU A 101 10.83 2.98 -12.28
CA GLU A 101 9.71 3.65 -11.59
C GLU A 101 10.02 3.93 -10.12
N ALA A 102 10.96 3.20 -9.52
CA ALA A 102 11.41 3.47 -8.17
C ALA A 102 12.12 4.84 -8.10
N ASP A 103 11.41 5.89 -7.68
CA ASP A 103 12.01 7.16 -7.26
C ASP A 103 12.56 7.02 -5.83
N PRO A 104 13.87 6.86 -5.63
CA PRO A 104 14.41 6.58 -4.30
C PRO A 104 14.34 7.77 -3.35
N ALA A 105 14.07 8.99 -3.82
CA ALA A 105 14.20 10.17 -3.00
C ALA A 105 12.91 10.52 -2.22
N SER A 106 11.74 10.35 -2.83
CA SER A 106 10.49 10.92 -2.31
C SER A 106 9.78 10.02 -1.30
N TRP A 107 9.64 8.72 -1.57
CA TRP A 107 8.89 7.81 -0.70
C TRP A 107 9.73 7.16 0.40
N GLN A 108 11.04 6.94 0.18
CA GLN A 108 11.91 6.36 1.21
C GLN A 108 12.23 7.33 2.34
N GLN A 109 12.24 8.63 2.09
CA GLN A 109 12.61 9.58 3.14
C GLN A 109 11.58 9.54 4.28
N GLU A 110 10.29 9.47 3.97
CA GLU A 110 9.21 9.30 4.96
C GLU A 110 9.35 7.97 5.70
N VAL A 111 9.47 6.86 4.96
CA VAL A 111 9.64 5.51 5.51
C VAL A 111 10.85 5.41 6.46
N ILE A 112 11.98 6.03 6.11
CA ILE A 112 13.20 6.03 6.94
C ILE A 112 13.05 6.93 8.16
N GLN A 113 12.44 8.12 8.01
CA GLN A 113 12.22 9.04 9.13
C GLN A 113 11.29 8.42 10.17
N GLU A 114 10.21 7.78 9.73
CA GLU A 114 9.22 7.14 10.60
C GLU A 114 9.61 5.72 11.02
N ARG A 115 10.67 5.16 10.41
CA ARG A 115 11.19 3.80 10.63
C ARG A 115 10.14 2.73 10.40
N GLU A 116 9.47 2.80 9.26
CA GLU A 116 8.38 1.89 8.95
C GLU A 116 8.87 0.49 8.57
N VAL A 117 8.13 -0.50 9.05
CA VAL A 117 8.18 -1.88 8.59
C VAL A 117 6.77 -2.25 8.13
N VAL A 118 6.67 -2.63 6.86
CA VAL A 118 5.45 -3.06 6.21
C VAL A 118 5.51 -4.57 6.05
N THR A 119 4.60 -5.28 6.71
CA THR A 119 4.38 -6.71 6.48
C THR A 119 3.15 -6.88 5.61
N CYS A 120 3.15 -7.91 4.76
CA CYS A 120 2.07 -8.10 3.80
C CYS A 120 1.43 -9.47 3.95
N THR A 121 0.12 -9.50 3.80
CA THR A 121 -0.67 -10.72 3.78
C THR A 121 -1.47 -10.80 2.50
N VAL A 122 -1.41 -11.95 1.84
CA VAL A 122 -2.16 -12.22 0.61
C VAL A 122 -3.29 -13.17 0.94
N THR A 123 -4.47 -12.95 0.36
CA THR A 123 -5.62 -13.84 0.52
C THR A 123 -6.37 -14.02 -0.80
N GLY A 124 -7.06 -15.15 -0.92
CA GLY A 124 -7.86 -15.49 -2.10
C GLY A 124 -7.14 -15.46 -3.46
N PRO A 125 -5.86 -15.88 -3.58
CA PRO A 125 -5.20 -15.89 -4.88
C PRO A 125 -5.88 -16.91 -5.81
N ALA A 126 -6.28 -16.46 -7.00
CA ALA A 126 -6.96 -17.29 -7.98
C ALA A 126 -6.69 -16.85 -9.42
N ARG A 127 -6.75 -17.82 -10.35
CA ARG A 127 -6.82 -17.52 -11.77
C ARG A 127 -8.13 -16.79 -12.09
N VAL A 128 -8.05 -15.79 -12.98
CA VAL A 128 -9.24 -15.12 -13.50
C VAL A 128 -9.91 -16.02 -14.54
N GLN A 129 -11.12 -16.48 -14.24
CA GLN A 129 -11.83 -17.52 -15.02
C GLN A 129 -12.12 -17.14 -16.48
N ASN A 130 -12.21 -15.85 -16.80
CA ASN A 130 -12.56 -15.35 -18.14
C ASN A 130 -11.43 -14.55 -18.81
N ALA A 131 -10.22 -14.59 -18.25
CA ALA A 131 -9.07 -13.94 -18.87
C ALA A 131 -8.48 -14.85 -19.99
N PRO A 132 -7.81 -14.27 -21.01
CA PRO A 132 -7.25 -15.03 -22.14
C PRO A 132 -6.01 -15.84 -21.72
N SER A 133 -6.19 -16.80 -20.81
CA SER A 133 -5.13 -17.65 -20.29
C SER A 133 -4.74 -18.73 -21.29
N THR A 134 -3.45 -19.01 -21.38
CA THR A 134 -2.85 -20.05 -22.22
C THR A 134 -2.03 -21.02 -21.38
N ALA A 135 -1.39 -22.00 -22.02
CA ALA A 135 -0.45 -22.90 -21.33
C ALA A 135 0.78 -22.18 -20.74
N THR A 136 1.07 -20.96 -21.19
CA THR A 136 2.28 -20.21 -20.81
C THR A 136 1.97 -18.83 -20.23
N GLN A 137 0.71 -18.44 -20.13
CA GLN A 137 0.31 -17.14 -19.62
C GLN A 137 -0.99 -17.26 -18.84
N VAL A 138 -1.03 -16.69 -17.64
CA VAL A 138 -2.22 -16.69 -16.79
C VAL A 138 -2.40 -15.31 -16.18
N TYR A 139 -3.63 -15.06 -15.73
CA TYR A 139 -4.01 -13.83 -15.05
C TYR A 139 -4.43 -14.20 -13.64
N VAL A 140 -3.75 -13.65 -12.65
CA VAL A 140 -3.96 -13.98 -11.25
C VAL A 140 -4.44 -12.74 -10.52
N ARG A 141 -5.52 -12.89 -9.76
CA ARG A 141 -6.02 -11.84 -8.86
C ARG A 141 -5.96 -12.35 -7.43
N MET A 142 -5.64 -11.45 -6.52
CA MET A 142 -5.63 -11.70 -5.08
C MET A 142 -5.97 -10.42 -4.31
N THR A 143 -6.17 -10.57 -3.01
CA THR A 143 -6.31 -9.45 -2.09
C THR A 143 -5.06 -9.36 -1.23
N ALA A 144 -4.41 -8.20 -1.24
CA ALA A 144 -3.28 -7.88 -0.38
C ALA A 144 -3.72 -6.95 0.76
N ASN A 145 -3.17 -7.17 1.95
CA ASN A 145 -3.30 -6.25 3.07
C ASN A 145 -1.92 -6.01 3.67
N SER A 146 -1.56 -4.73 3.78
CA SER A 146 -0.30 -4.32 4.38
C SER A 146 -0.54 -3.85 5.81
N HIS A 147 0.25 -4.41 6.74
CA HIS A 147 0.29 -3.98 8.12
C HIS A 147 1.59 -3.20 8.35
N ILE A 148 1.43 -1.92 8.68
CA ILE A 148 2.52 -0.96 8.83
C ILE A 148 2.78 -0.77 10.32
N THR A 149 4.04 -0.96 10.72
CA THR A 149 4.53 -0.65 12.06
C THR A 149 5.58 0.45 11.94
N SER A 150 5.35 1.58 12.57
CA SER A 150 6.26 2.73 12.57
C SER A 150 6.47 3.30 13.97
N THR A 151 7.28 4.35 14.07
CA THR A 151 7.43 5.13 15.32
C THR A 151 6.16 5.87 15.72
N LEU A 152 5.20 6.06 14.81
CA LEU A 152 3.91 6.71 15.07
C LEU A 152 2.83 5.73 15.56
N GLY A 153 3.00 4.43 15.34
CA GLY A 153 2.07 3.38 15.76
C GLY A 153 1.98 2.24 14.76
N SER A 154 0.92 1.44 14.87
CA SER A 154 0.62 0.35 13.93
C SER A 154 -0.74 0.57 13.29
N PHE A 155 -0.80 0.40 11.97
CA PHE A 155 -2.02 0.59 11.19
C PHE A 155 -2.07 -0.37 10.00
N ASP A 156 -3.28 -0.72 9.59
CA ASP A 156 -3.52 -1.45 8.35
C ASP A 156 -3.73 -0.44 7.21
N SER A 157 -3.05 -0.66 6.07
CA SER A 157 -3.26 0.16 4.86
C SER A 157 -4.65 -0.05 4.24
N GLY A 158 -5.34 -1.11 4.66
CA GLY A 158 -6.59 -1.57 4.07
C GLY A 158 -6.36 -2.61 2.98
N LEU A 159 -7.47 -3.25 2.58
CA LEU A 159 -7.47 -4.29 1.55
C LEU A 159 -7.33 -3.68 0.17
N ALA A 160 -6.27 -4.07 -0.54
CA ALA A 160 -6.04 -3.75 -1.94
C ALA A 160 -6.26 -4.99 -2.81
N THR A 161 -6.74 -4.78 -4.03
CA THR A 161 -6.77 -5.84 -5.05
C THR A 161 -5.46 -5.80 -5.81
N ALA A 162 -4.74 -6.92 -5.83
CA ALA A 162 -3.53 -7.10 -6.63
C ALA A 162 -3.83 -8.02 -7.82
N SER A 163 -3.41 -7.61 -9.02
CA SER A 163 -3.77 -8.25 -10.28
C SER A 163 -2.57 -8.37 -11.20
N TRP A 164 -2.03 -9.58 -11.35
CA TRP A 164 -0.77 -9.86 -12.06
C TRP A 164 -0.96 -10.72 -13.31
N VAL A 165 -0.28 -10.34 -14.39
CA VAL A 165 -0.03 -11.22 -15.52
C VAL A 165 1.21 -12.04 -15.21
N VAL A 166 1.10 -13.36 -15.32
CA VAL A 166 2.19 -14.29 -15.06
C VAL A 166 2.46 -15.09 -16.32
N GLN A 167 3.74 -15.16 -16.73
CA GLN A 167 4.16 -15.86 -17.93
C GLN A 167 5.25 -16.89 -17.62
N LEU A 168 5.18 -18.05 -18.27
CA LEU A 168 6.20 -19.08 -18.23
C LEU A 168 7.34 -18.72 -19.19
N ALA A 169 8.51 -18.37 -18.65
CA ALA A 169 9.71 -18.02 -19.41
C ALA A 169 10.91 -18.82 -18.89
N GLY A 170 11.59 -19.55 -19.77
CA GLY A 170 12.77 -20.34 -19.40
C GLY A 170 12.48 -21.44 -18.34
N GLY A 171 11.25 -21.95 -18.28
CA GLY A 171 10.83 -22.94 -17.29
C GLY A 171 10.39 -22.36 -15.93
N HIS A 172 10.36 -21.03 -15.79
CA HIS A 172 9.94 -20.35 -14.57
C HIS A 172 8.72 -19.46 -14.83
N TRP A 173 7.73 -19.51 -13.95
CA TRP A 173 6.63 -18.55 -13.96
C TRP A 173 7.12 -17.24 -13.37
N ARG A 174 6.89 -16.13 -14.09
CA ARG A 174 7.33 -14.79 -13.72
C ARG A 174 6.24 -13.77 -13.98
N VAL A 175 6.15 -12.76 -13.13
CA VAL A 175 5.25 -11.62 -13.32
C VAL A 175 5.77 -10.73 -14.45
N THR A 176 4.91 -10.43 -15.41
CA THR A 176 5.22 -9.56 -16.56
C THR A 176 4.59 -8.18 -16.47
N GLY A 177 3.70 -7.96 -15.50
CA GLY A 177 3.10 -6.67 -15.20
C GLY A 177 1.71 -6.78 -14.58
N PRO A 178 1.13 -5.66 -14.15
CA PRO A 178 -0.25 -5.61 -13.70
C PRO A 178 -1.21 -5.67 -14.90
N PHE A 179 -2.45 -6.12 -14.69
CA PHE A 179 -3.52 -6.03 -15.72
C PHE A 179 -4.75 -5.22 -15.30
N GLU A 180 -4.85 -4.86 -14.02
CA GLU A 180 -5.91 -4.02 -13.45
C GLU A 180 -5.34 -3.27 -12.25
N GLY A 181 -5.69 -1.99 -12.10
CA GLY A 181 -5.26 -1.18 -10.96
C GLY A 181 -3.73 -1.09 -10.85
N GLY A 182 -3.13 -0.30 -11.75
CA GLY A 182 -1.75 0.17 -11.60
C GLY A 182 -1.69 1.42 -10.73
#